data_AF-A0A3A0AYS5-F1
#
_entry.id   AF-A0A3A0AYS5-F1
#
_cell.length_a   1.000
_cell.length_b   1.000
_cell.length_c   1.000
_cell.angle_alpha   90.00
_cell.angle_beta   90.00
_cell.angle_gamma   90.00
#
_symmetry.space_group_name_H-M   'P 1'
#
loop_
_entity.id
_entity.type
_entity.pdbx_description
1 polymer ?
#
loop_
_entity_poly.entity_id
_entity_poly.type
_entity_poly.pdbx_seq_one_letter_code
_entity_poly.pdbx_strand_id
1 'polypeptide(L)'
;MAEENGTTDRRRRRLTGGARERSRPGPRANRGRGGVIDGRTRPSNPIQPDTLDRQIITLLRSDGRRSNREIARRLGVPEATVRYRVRRLTESGVLKITASVDPEHLGYALTAVISVQVEPPLMVSAAETIGAMPEVMWLAIAAGVSDLILTASFHNQEEMFEFIAERLSHVPGVSRTQTSVCMRVVKKTHEWATDLTTAITGDDLGEPVAFHDDDIDEAVAASDD
;
A
#
# COMPACT_ATOMS: atom_id res chain seq x y z
N MET A 1 -11.96 15.55 -73.03
CA MET A 1 -10.53 15.35 -72.66
C MET A 1 -10.31 13.86 -72.60
N ALA A 2 -9.30 13.41 -73.34
CA ALA A 2 -9.09 12.04 -73.79
C ALA A 2 -8.25 11.20 -72.81
N GLU A 3 -8.42 9.88 -72.98
CA GLU A 3 -7.52 8.72 -72.79
C GLU A 3 -6.17 8.86 -72.09
N GLU A 4 -5.82 7.85 -71.29
CA GLU A 4 -4.53 7.11 -71.31
C GLU A 4 -4.65 5.86 -70.42
N ASN A 5 -4.60 4.64 -70.97
CA ASN A 5 -3.42 3.79 -71.24
C ASN A 5 -2.71 3.22 -70.00
N GLY A 6 -2.47 1.90 -69.98
CA GLY A 6 -1.43 1.34 -69.10
C GLY A 6 -1.52 -0.14 -68.73
N THR A 7 -1.33 -1.03 -69.71
CA THR A 7 -0.79 -2.39 -69.52
C THR A 7 0.55 -2.36 -68.75
N THR A 8 0.88 -3.40 -67.95
CA THR A 8 2.21 -4.07 -67.74
C THR A 8 2.20 -4.82 -66.38
N ASP A 9 2.07 -6.14 -66.35
CA ASP A 9 3.10 -7.21 -66.42
C ASP A 9 3.94 -7.44 -65.13
N ARG A 10 3.84 -8.68 -64.65
CA ARG A 10 4.87 -9.56 -64.05
C ARG A 10 5.54 -9.27 -62.70
N ARG A 11 5.63 -10.40 -61.98
CA ARG A 11 6.74 -10.95 -61.17
C ARG A 11 6.72 -10.71 -59.65
N ARG A 12 6.39 -11.81 -58.97
CA ARG A 12 7.15 -12.45 -57.87
C ARG A 12 8.03 -11.52 -57.02
N ARG A 13 7.65 -11.39 -55.75
CA ARG A 13 8.62 -11.37 -54.65
C ARG A 13 8.18 -12.29 -53.51
N ARG A 14 8.97 -13.35 -53.32
CA ARG A 14 9.09 -14.05 -52.04
C ARG A 14 9.71 -13.07 -51.03
N LEU A 15 9.09 -12.95 -49.86
CA LEU A 15 9.71 -12.47 -48.62
C LEU A 15 9.21 -13.45 -47.54
N THR A 16 10.00 -14.48 -47.25
CA THR A 16 10.87 -14.60 -46.06
C THR A 16 10.08 -14.60 -44.75
N GLY A 17 10.20 -15.73 -44.03
CA GLY A 17 9.46 -16.02 -42.82
C GLY A 17 9.64 -14.97 -41.73
N GLY A 18 8.50 -14.46 -41.25
CA GLY A 18 8.42 -13.78 -39.97
C GLY A 18 8.37 -14.82 -38.87
N ALA A 19 9.49 -14.97 -38.16
CA ALA A 19 9.55 -15.67 -36.89
C ALA A 19 8.44 -15.12 -35.98
N ARG A 20 7.55 -16.01 -35.50
CA ARG A 20 6.58 -15.67 -34.46
C ARG A 20 7.35 -15.43 -33.18
N GLU A 21 7.70 -14.17 -32.96
CA GLU A 21 8.24 -13.68 -31.70
C GLU A 21 7.16 -13.90 -30.63
N ARG A 22 7.33 -15.00 -29.89
CA ARG A 22 6.50 -15.30 -28.72
C ARG A 22 6.78 -14.19 -27.72
N SER A 23 5.90 -13.19 -27.72
CA SER A 23 5.86 -12.14 -26.70
C SER A 23 5.82 -12.82 -25.34
N ARG A 24 6.97 -12.84 -24.66
CA ARG A 24 7.05 -13.22 -23.25
C ARG A 24 6.22 -12.20 -22.49
N PRO A 25 5.22 -12.60 -21.68
CA PRO A 25 4.52 -11.63 -20.85
C PRO A 25 5.54 -11.03 -19.89
N GLY A 26 5.76 -9.72 -20.03
CA GLY A 26 6.66 -8.97 -19.15
C GLY A 26 6.21 -9.09 -17.68
N PRO A 27 7.12 -8.86 -16.72
CA PRO A 27 6.79 -8.93 -15.31
C PRO A 27 5.63 -7.97 -15.02
N ARG A 28 4.55 -8.51 -14.42
CA ARG A 28 3.35 -7.74 -14.06
C ARG A 28 3.78 -6.58 -13.17
N ALA A 29 3.75 -5.37 -13.72
CA ALA A 29 3.90 -4.14 -12.97
C ALA A 29 2.85 -4.13 -11.86
N ASN A 30 3.32 -4.21 -10.62
CA ASN A 30 2.51 -4.07 -9.43
C ASN A 30 1.97 -2.64 -9.41
N ARG A 31 0.79 -2.42 -10.00
CA ARG A 31 0.12 -1.13 -10.04
C ARG A 31 -0.31 -0.80 -8.62
N GLY A 32 0.36 0.16 -8.00
CA GLY A 32 0.15 0.65 -6.64
C GLY A 32 -1.18 1.38 -6.40
N ARG A 33 -2.30 0.90 -6.97
CA ARG A 33 -3.62 1.22 -6.43
C ARG A 33 -3.76 0.43 -5.15
N GLY A 34 -4.22 1.05 -4.06
CA GLY A 34 -4.54 0.35 -2.82
C GLY A 34 -5.40 -0.86 -3.15
N GLY A 35 -4.81 -2.04 -3.16
CA GLY A 35 -5.49 -3.24 -3.60
C GLY A 35 -6.65 -3.49 -2.67
N VAL A 36 -7.84 -3.71 -3.23
CA VAL A 36 -8.98 -4.24 -2.47
C VAL A 36 -8.45 -5.45 -1.72
N ILE A 37 -8.47 -5.38 -0.38
CA ILE A 37 -8.07 -6.50 0.45
C ILE A 37 -9.10 -7.61 0.23
N ASP A 38 -8.68 -8.74 -0.32
CA ASP A 38 -9.54 -9.92 -0.33
C ASP A 38 -9.72 -10.37 1.13
N GLY A 39 -10.84 -9.97 1.74
CA GLY A 39 -11.18 -10.28 3.13
C GLY A 39 -11.29 -11.78 3.42
N ARG A 40 -11.23 -12.64 2.39
CA ARG A 40 -11.19 -14.11 2.54
C ARG A 40 -9.79 -14.65 2.82
N THR A 41 -8.73 -13.89 2.56
CA THR A 41 -7.35 -14.36 2.71
C THR A 41 -6.76 -13.89 4.04
N ARG A 42 -7.21 -14.48 5.17
CA ARG A 42 -6.30 -14.55 6.32
C ARG A 42 -5.15 -15.46 5.89
N PRO A 43 -3.87 -15.06 6.01
CA PRO A 43 -2.77 -15.94 5.66
C PRO A 43 -2.90 -17.23 6.47
N SER A 44 -2.97 -18.37 5.77
CA SER A 44 -3.19 -19.70 6.37
C SER A 44 -2.08 -20.13 7.32
N ASN A 45 -0.94 -19.41 7.30
CA ASN A 45 0.08 -19.46 8.33
C ASN A 45 0.68 -18.05 8.50
N PRO A 46 0.28 -17.26 9.50
CA PRO A 46 0.89 -15.96 9.74
C PRO A 46 2.35 -16.18 10.12
N ILE A 47 3.29 -15.60 9.38
CA ILE A 47 4.69 -15.55 9.82
C ILE A 47 4.69 -14.85 11.16
N GLN A 48 5.07 -15.56 12.22
CA GLN A 48 5.28 -14.97 13.53
C GLN A 48 6.67 -14.33 13.54
N PRO A 49 6.78 -12.99 13.63
CA PRO A 49 8.07 -12.33 13.68
C PRO A 49 8.79 -12.72 14.98
N ASP A 50 10.03 -13.19 14.85
CA ASP A 50 10.90 -13.43 16.01
C ASP A 50 11.42 -12.10 16.59
N THR A 51 12.22 -12.18 17.67
CA THR A 51 12.74 -11.00 18.37
C THR A 51 13.52 -10.07 17.43
N LEU A 52 14.36 -10.63 16.56
CA LEU A 52 15.15 -9.84 15.62
C LEU A 52 14.25 -9.17 14.57
N ASP A 53 13.26 -9.89 14.04
CA ASP A 53 12.29 -9.33 13.09
C ASP A 53 11.52 -8.16 13.72
N ARG A 54 11.12 -8.27 14.99
CA ARG A 54 10.41 -7.20 15.73
C ARG A 54 11.28 -5.96 15.94
N GLN A 55 12.56 -6.14 16.23
CA GLN A 55 13.52 -5.04 16.34
C GLN A 55 13.72 -4.34 14.99
N ILE A 56 13.86 -5.10 13.90
CA ILE A 56 13.96 -4.57 12.55
C ILE A 56 12.69 -3.77 12.19
N ILE A 57 11.50 -4.32 12.46
CA ILE A 57 10.22 -3.64 12.22
C ILE A 57 10.14 -2.33 13.03
N THR A 58 10.58 -2.32 14.29
CA THR A 58 10.57 -1.13 15.14
C THR A 58 11.45 -0.01 14.56
N LEU A 59 12.65 -0.36 14.08
CA LEU A 59 13.54 0.60 13.42
C LEU A 59 12.97 1.12 12.10
N LEU A 60 12.31 0.27 11.32
CA LEU A 60 11.69 0.68 10.05
C LEU A 60 10.37 1.44 10.23
N ARG A 61 9.64 1.23 11.33
CA ARG A 61 8.44 2.01 11.66
C ARG A 61 8.77 3.47 11.93
N SER A 62 9.85 3.72 12.65
CA SER A 62 10.27 5.09 12.96
C SER A 62 10.94 5.79 11.78
N ASP A 63 11.64 5.05 10.91
CA ASP A 63 12.08 5.56 9.61
C ASP A 63 12.20 4.42 8.60
N GLY A 64 11.24 4.37 7.67
CA GLY A 64 11.19 3.36 6.60
C GLY A 64 12.30 3.50 5.55
N ARG A 65 13.06 4.61 5.56
CA ARG A 65 14.19 4.85 4.65
C ARG A 65 15.52 4.35 5.22
N ARG A 66 15.55 3.86 6.46
CA ARG A 66 16.78 3.36 7.08
C ARG A 66 17.43 2.28 6.23
N SER A 67 18.75 2.41 6.08
CA SER A 67 19.54 1.43 5.34
C SER A 67 19.70 0.13 6.13
N ASN A 68 19.78 -1.00 5.43
CA ASN A 68 20.08 -2.28 6.07
C ASN A 68 21.40 -2.25 6.85
N ARG A 69 22.39 -1.48 6.37
CA ARG A 69 23.69 -1.29 7.03
C ARG A 69 23.56 -0.61 8.39
N GLU A 70 22.73 0.44 8.46
CA GLU A 70 22.49 1.15 9.73
C GLU A 70 21.76 0.26 10.74
N ILE A 71 20.73 -0.46 10.29
CA ILE A 71 19.98 -1.41 11.12
C ILE A 71 20.92 -2.52 11.64
N ALA A 72 21.78 -3.05 10.77
CA ALA A 72 22.76 -4.09 11.11
C ALA A 72 23.73 -3.64 12.20
N ARG A 73 24.30 -2.44 12.05
CA ARG A 73 25.18 -1.82 13.05
C ARG A 73 24.48 -1.62 14.40
N ARG A 74 23.21 -1.18 14.39
CA ARG A 74 22.43 -0.92 15.61
C ARG A 74 22.01 -2.19 16.34
N LEU A 75 21.82 -3.29 15.62
CA LEU A 75 21.38 -4.58 16.17
C LEU A 75 22.53 -5.58 16.37
N GLY A 76 23.77 -5.23 16.02
CA GLY A 76 24.93 -6.12 16.18
C GLY A 76 24.88 -7.38 15.30
N VAL A 77 24.24 -7.32 14.13
CA VAL A 77 24.08 -8.46 13.20
C VAL A 77 24.68 -8.16 11.83
N PRO A 78 25.06 -9.18 11.04
CA PRO A 78 25.51 -8.96 9.65
C PRO A 78 24.43 -8.29 8.79
N GLU A 79 24.86 -7.38 7.89
CA GLU A 79 23.94 -6.69 6.97
C GLU A 79 23.15 -7.66 6.08
N ALA A 80 23.79 -8.75 5.66
CA ALA A 80 23.14 -9.81 4.87
C ALA A 80 21.94 -10.43 5.62
N THR A 81 22.04 -10.57 6.95
CA THR A 81 20.96 -11.08 7.80
C THR A 81 19.77 -10.12 7.79
N VAL A 82 20.01 -8.82 8.02
CA VAL A 82 18.94 -7.80 7.98
C VAL A 82 18.27 -7.78 6.62
N ARG A 83 19.05 -7.74 5.54
CA ARG A 83 18.54 -7.74 4.17
C ARG A 83 17.64 -8.94 3.87
N TYR A 84 18.05 -10.14 4.31
CA TYR A 84 17.25 -11.34 4.18
C TYR A 84 15.94 -11.25 4.99
N ARG A 85 15.99 -10.79 6.24
CA ARG A 85 14.80 -10.63 7.11
C ARG A 85 13.81 -9.62 6.55
N VAL A 86 14.28 -8.43 6.16
CA VAL A 86 13.43 -7.37 5.56
C VAL A 86 12.75 -7.90 4.30
N ARG A 87 13.48 -8.58 3.42
CA ARG A 87 12.89 -9.18 2.21
C ARG A 87 11.82 -10.20 2.57
N ARG A 88 12.10 -11.13 3.48
CA ARG A 88 11.15 -12.16 3.94
C ARG A 88 9.87 -11.55 4.52
N LEU A 89 10.02 -10.56 5.41
CA LEU A 89 8.90 -9.85 6.02
C LEU A 89 8.06 -9.11 4.96
N THR A 90 8.72 -8.53 3.94
CA THR A 90 8.04 -7.82 2.85
C THR A 90 7.30 -8.77 1.90
N GLU A 91 7.95 -9.86 1.47
CA GLU A 91 7.35 -10.87 0.59
C GLU A 91 6.17 -11.58 1.26
N SER A 92 6.20 -11.73 2.58
CA SER A 92 5.10 -12.32 3.36
C SER A 92 3.93 -11.37 3.62
N GLY A 93 4.07 -10.08 3.31
CA GLY A 93 3.07 -9.05 3.62
C GLY A 93 3.03 -8.60 5.09
N VAL A 94 3.86 -9.15 5.98
CA VAL A 94 3.98 -8.71 7.38
C VAL A 94 4.49 -7.28 7.48
N LEU A 95 5.42 -6.90 6.60
CA LEU A 95 5.99 -5.55 6.53
C LEU A 95 5.69 -4.93 5.17
N LYS A 96 5.17 -3.71 5.17
CA LYS A 96 5.05 -2.89 3.97
C LYS A 96 5.60 -1.51 4.27
N ILE A 97 6.58 -1.07 3.49
CA ILE A 97 7.15 0.28 3.59
C ILE A 97 6.43 1.16 2.56
N THR A 98 5.72 2.17 3.04
CA THR A 98 4.95 3.09 2.19
C THR A 98 5.29 4.53 2.52
N ALA A 99 5.36 5.39 1.50
CA ALA A 99 5.29 6.82 1.71
C ALA A 99 3.86 7.19 2.10
N SER A 100 3.68 7.74 3.30
CA SER A 100 2.41 8.32 3.74
C SER A 100 2.39 9.78 3.33
N VAL A 101 1.39 10.17 2.56
CA VAL A 101 1.15 11.57 2.18
C VAL A 101 -0.15 12.02 2.82
N ASP A 102 -0.16 13.22 3.37
CA ASP A 102 -1.37 13.80 3.92
C ASP A 102 -2.23 14.42 2.80
N PRO A 103 -3.45 13.91 2.55
CA PRO A 103 -4.32 14.44 1.50
C PRO A 103 -4.66 15.92 1.66
N GLU A 104 -4.73 16.44 2.89
CA GLU A 104 -5.04 17.86 3.14
C GLU A 104 -3.99 18.78 2.47
N HIS A 105 -2.72 18.39 2.54
CA HIS A 105 -1.60 19.08 1.90
C HIS A 105 -1.58 18.94 0.37
N LEU A 106 -2.38 18.03 -0.19
CA LEU A 106 -2.58 17.86 -1.62
C LEU A 106 -3.86 18.55 -2.13
N GLY A 107 -4.56 19.29 -1.27
CA GLY A 107 -5.78 20.00 -1.62
C GLY A 107 -7.08 19.21 -1.41
N TYR A 108 -7.01 18.02 -0.81
CA TYR A 108 -8.21 17.27 -0.39
C TYR A 108 -8.77 17.86 0.91
N ALA A 109 -9.54 18.93 0.79
CA ALA A 109 -10.06 19.69 1.92
C ALA A 109 -11.26 19.02 2.62
N LEU A 110 -11.89 18.04 1.99
CA LEU A 110 -13.07 17.37 2.53
C LEU A 110 -12.81 15.88 2.74
N THR A 111 -13.07 15.40 3.95
CA THR A 111 -13.13 13.96 4.25
C THR A 111 -14.55 13.63 4.67
N ALA A 112 -15.08 12.50 4.18
CA ALA A 112 -16.39 12.01 4.58
C ALA A 112 -16.34 10.54 4.98
N VAL A 113 -17.12 10.20 6.00
CA VAL A 113 -17.48 8.83 6.33
C VAL A 113 -18.82 8.54 5.68
N ILE A 114 -18.86 7.52 4.82
CA ILE A 114 -20.07 7.15 4.07
C ILE A 114 -20.46 5.73 4.43
N SER A 115 -21.68 5.59 4.96
CA SER A 115 -22.31 4.30 5.21
C SER A 115 -23.18 3.94 4.02
N VAL A 116 -23.09 2.69 3.57
CA VAL A 116 -23.78 2.20 2.36
C VAL A 116 -24.56 0.94 2.70
N GLN A 117 -25.83 0.93 2.33
CA GLN A 117 -26.66 -0.27 2.34
C GLN A 117 -26.60 -0.93 0.98
N VAL A 118 -26.34 -2.23 0.97
CA VAL A 118 -26.15 -3.03 -0.23
C VAL A 118 -26.99 -4.29 -0.15
N GLU A 119 -27.63 -4.66 -1.26
CA GLU A 119 -28.31 -5.94 -1.37
C GLU A 119 -27.34 -7.10 -1.05
N PRO A 120 -27.70 -8.03 -0.12
CA PRO A 120 -26.78 -9.06 0.35
C PRO A 120 -26.10 -9.90 -0.76
N PRO A 121 -26.77 -10.28 -1.87
CA PRO A 121 -26.13 -11.03 -2.94
C PRO A 121 -25.01 -10.28 -3.67
N LEU A 122 -25.05 -8.94 -3.65
CA LEU A 122 -24.13 -8.06 -4.38
C LEU A 122 -23.08 -7.41 -3.48
N MET A 123 -23.13 -7.65 -2.16
CA MET A 123 -22.28 -7.01 -1.16
C MET A 123 -20.78 -7.09 -1.50
N VAL A 124 -20.28 -8.28 -1.85
CA VAL A 124 -18.86 -8.49 -2.16
C VAL A 124 -18.46 -7.77 -3.46
N SER A 125 -19.25 -7.90 -4.52
CA SER A 125 -18.97 -7.23 -5.80
C SER A 125 -19.06 -5.70 -5.69
N ALA A 126 -19.99 -5.19 -4.89
CA ALA A 126 -20.12 -3.76 -4.61
C ALA A 126 -18.90 -3.27 -3.81
N ALA A 127 -18.48 -3.99 -2.78
CA ALA A 127 -17.28 -3.67 -2.00
C ALA A 127 -16.02 -3.64 -2.88
N GLU A 128 -15.84 -4.60 -3.77
CA GLU A 128 -14.71 -4.62 -4.72
C GLU A 128 -14.75 -3.43 -5.68
N THR A 129 -15.94 -3.09 -6.20
CA THR A 129 -16.14 -1.97 -7.11
C THR A 129 -15.86 -0.64 -6.43
N ILE A 130 -16.42 -0.43 -5.24
CA ILE A 130 -16.26 0.79 -4.44
C ILE A 130 -14.82 0.92 -3.95
N GLY A 131 -14.22 -0.17 -3.47
CA GLY A 131 -12.84 -0.18 -2.98
C GLY A 131 -11.79 0.09 -4.06
N ALA A 132 -12.13 -0.04 -5.34
CA ALA A 132 -11.26 0.31 -6.45
C ALA A 132 -11.31 1.81 -6.83
N MET A 133 -12.22 2.58 -6.23
CA MET A 133 -12.37 4.01 -6.49
C MET A 133 -11.25 4.81 -5.80
N PRO A 134 -10.58 5.74 -6.50
CA PRO A 134 -9.40 6.44 -5.97
C PRO A 134 -9.72 7.36 -4.78
N GLU A 135 -10.95 7.85 -4.66
CA GLU A 135 -11.40 8.69 -3.55
C GLU A 135 -11.49 7.90 -2.24
N VAL A 136 -11.67 6.57 -2.32
CA VAL A 136 -11.90 5.68 -1.19
C VAL A 136 -10.57 5.32 -0.53
N MET A 137 -10.34 5.86 0.66
CA MET A 137 -9.12 5.63 1.45
C MET A 137 -9.21 4.37 2.31
N TRP A 138 -10.41 4.02 2.74
CA TRP A 138 -10.70 2.87 3.59
C TRP A 138 -12.12 2.40 3.34
N LEU A 139 -12.33 1.10 3.32
CA LEU A 139 -13.62 0.45 3.16
C LEU A 139 -13.62 -0.81 4.01
N ALA A 140 -14.73 -1.05 4.70
CA ALA A 140 -15.00 -2.32 5.36
C ALA A 140 -16.42 -2.79 5.09
N ILE A 141 -16.58 -4.10 5.04
CA ILE A 141 -17.87 -4.75 5.24
C ILE A 141 -18.14 -4.75 6.74
N ALA A 142 -19.26 -4.18 7.17
CA ALA A 142 -19.60 -4.02 8.56
C ALA A 142 -20.82 -4.88 8.93
N ALA A 143 -20.85 -5.35 10.18
CA ALA A 143 -22.09 -5.88 10.77
C ALA A 143 -22.83 -4.72 11.44
N GLY A 144 -24.10 -4.50 11.09
CA GLY A 144 -24.92 -3.46 11.70
C GLY A 144 -25.97 -2.86 10.77
N VAL A 145 -26.23 -1.56 10.93
CA VAL A 145 -27.26 -0.80 10.19
C VAL A 145 -26.87 -0.54 8.73
N SER A 146 -25.60 -0.72 8.39
CA SER A 146 -25.06 -0.55 7.03
C SER A 146 -24.11 -1.69 6.72
N ASP A 147 -24.18 -2.15 5.48
CA ASP A 147 -23.41 -3.31 5.00
C ASP A 147 -21.96 -2.93 4.71
N LEU A 148 -21.75 -1.71 4.19
CA LEU A 148 -20.41 -1.15 3.96
C LEU A 148 -20.25 0.18 4.69
N ILE A 149 -19.03 0.43 5.16
CA ILE A 149 -18.60 1.73 5.69
C ILE A 149 -17.30 2.09 4.98
N LEU A 150 -17.21 3.30 4.45
CA LEU A 150 -16.00 3.83 3.84
C LEU A 150 -15.63 5.22 4.36
N THR A 151 -14.35 5.55 4.21
CA THR A 151 -13.82 6.90 4.32
C THR A 151 -13.31 7.33 2.95
N ALA A 152 -13.77 8.47 2.46
CA ALA A 152 -13.32 9.06 1.20
C ALA A 152 -12.85 10.51 1.39
N SER A 153 -11.95 10.96 0.52
CA SER A 153 -11.46 12.34 0.50
C SER A 153 -11.71 13.00 -0.85
N PHE A 154 -12.03 14.30 -0.83
CA PHE A 154 -12.39 15.12 -1.99
C PHE A 154 -11.73 16.49 -1.88
N HIS A 155 -11.48 17.14 -3.03
CA HIS A 155 -10.97 18.51 -3.10
C HIS A 155 -12.04 19.54 -2.72
N ASN A 156 -13.29 19.28 -3.08
CA ASN A 156 -14.40 20.20 -2.86
C ASN A 156 -15.75 19.48 -2.80
N GLN A 157 -16.81 20.25 -2.52
CA GLN A 157 -18.16 19.72 -2.33
C GLN A 157 -18.76 19.16 -3.63
N GLU A 158 -18.41 19.73 -4.79
CA GLU A 158 -18.90 19.28 -6.10
C GLU A 158 -18.38 17.88 -6.41
N GLU A 159 -17.07 17.65 -6.24
CA GLU A 159 -16.45 16.33 -6.44
C GLU A 159 -17.07 15.28 -5.49
N MET A 160 -17.35 15.65 -4.24
CA MET A 160 -18.07 14.77 -3.32
C MET A 160 -19.49 14.46 -3.80
N PHE A 161 -20.21 15.46 -4.30
CA PHE A 161 -21.55 15.28 -4.84
C PHE A 161 -21.54 14.35 -6.06
N GLU A 162 -20.68 14.59 -7.05
CA GLU A 162 -20.50 13.73 -8.22
C GLU A 162 -20.17 12.29 -7.82
N PHE A 163 -19.25 12.11 -6.87
CA PHE A 163 -18.91 10.79 -6.35
C PHE A 163 -20.11 10.06 -5.76
N ILE A 164 -20.92 10.73 -4.92
CA ILE A 164 -22.06 10.10 -4.26
C ILE A 164 -23.21 9.85 -5.25
N ALA A 165 -23.59 10.88 -6.01
CA ALA A 165 -24.80 10.92 -6.82
C ALA A 165 -24.64 10.22 -8.17
N GLU A 166 -23.45 10.23 -8.76
CA GLU A 166 -23.23 9.71 -10.12
C GLU A 166 -22.41 8.42 -10.15
N ARG A 167 -21.62 8.14 -9.11
CA ARG A 167 -20.76 6.95 -9.07
C ARG A 167 -21.21 5.94 -8.04
N LEU A 168 -21.27 6.34 -6.77
CA LEU A 168 -21.57 5.43 -5.67
C LEU A 168 -23.01 4.89 -5.74
N SER A 169 -23.98 5.75 -6.04
CA SER A 169 -25.40 5.38 -6.23
C SER A 169 -25.64 4.42 -7.39
N HIS A 170 -24.76 4.41 -8.40
CA HIS A 170 -24.88 3.58 -9.60
C HIS A 170 -24.19 2.22 -9.46
N VAL A 171 -23.52 1.97 -8.34
CA VAL A 171 -22.94 0.64 -8.06
C VAL A 171 -24.09 -0.35 -7.85
N PRO A 172 -24.15 -1.48 -8.59
CA PRO A 172 -25.22 -2.45 -8.46
C PRO A 172 -25.39 -2.94 -7.02
N GLY A 173 -26.64 -2.94 -6.55
CA GLY A 173 -27.03 -3.35 -5.20
C GLY A 173 -26.99 -2.24 -4.17
N VAL A 174 -26.40 -1.07 -4.45
CA VAL A 174 -26.47 0.08 -3.54
C VAL A 174 -27.90 0.61 -3.50
N SER A 175 -28.51 0.55 -2.31
CA SER A 175 -29.90 0.97 -2.09
C SER A 175 -29.99 2.28 -1.30
N ARG A 176 -29.01 2.57 -0.46
CA ARG A 176 -28.99 3.78 0.37
C ARG A 176 -27.57 4.17 0.75
N THR A 177 -27.32 5.47 0.80
CA THR A 177 -26.09 6.05 1.32
C THR A 177 -26.41 7.04 2.44
N GLN A 178 -25.53 7.12 3.43
CA GLN A 178 -25.56 8.14 4.47
C GLN A 178 -24.16 8.73 4.62
N THR A 179 -24.04 10.03 4.41
CA THR A 179 -22.76 10.74 4.40
C THR A 179 -22.63 11.61 5.64
N SER A 180 -21.51 11.44 6.35
CA SER A 180 -21.10 12.30 7.46
C SER A 180 -19.80 13.00 7.07
N VAL A 181 -19.85 14.32 6.91
CA VAL A 181 -18.66 15.13 6.59
C VAL A 181 -17.84 15.33 7.87
N CYS A 182 -16.55 15.01 7.81
CA CYS A 182 -15.62 15.22 8.91
C CYS A 182 -15.30 16.71 9.04
N MET A 183 -15.80 17.35 10.09
CA MET A 183 -15.52 18.77 10.37
C MET A 183 -14.07 19.01 10.79
N ARG A 184 -13.49 18.06 11.53
CA ARG A 184 -12.10 18.10 11.99
C ARG A 184 -11.61 16.71 12.34
N VAL A 185 -10.49 16.29 11.73
CA VAL A 185 -9.83 15.03 12.07
C VAL A 185 -8.89 15.28 13.24
N VAL A 186 -9.18 14.66 14.39
CA VAL A 186 -8.37 14.84 15.62
C VAL A 186 -7.14 13.93 15.63
N LYS A 187 -7.24 12.75 15.00
CA LYS A 187 -6.15 11.77 14.94
C LYS A 187 -6.31 10.92 13.67
N LYS A 188 -5.21 10.76 12.94
CA LYS A 188 -5.07 9.84 11.82
C LYS A 188 -3.74 9.12 11.96
N THR A 189 -3.78 7.81 12.10
CA THR A 189 -2.56 7.01 12.19
C THR A 189 -2.77 5.66 11.50
N HIS A 190 -1.74 5.20 10.79
CA HIS A 190 -1.65 3.84 10.27
C HIS A 190 -0.92 2.91 11.26
N GLU A 191 -0.51 3.46 12.40
CA GLU A 191 0.10 2.72 13.48
C GLU A 191 -0.98 2.12 14.37
N TRP A 192 -1.02 0.79 14.41
CA TRP A 192 -1.80 0.07 15.39
C TRP A 192 -1.02 -0.04 16.70
N ALA A 193 -1.74 0.04 17.82
CA ALA A 193 -1.16 -0.10 19.14
C ALA A 193 -0.79 -1.58 19.38
N THR A 194 0.43 -1.92 19.01
CA THR A 194 1.16 -3.03 19.62
C THR A 194 2.53 -2.54 19.97
N ASP A 195 2.80 -2.62 21.25
CA ASP A 195 4.06 -3.14 21.70
C ASP A 195 4.28 -4.51 21.03
N LEU A 196 5.10 -4.53 19.97
CA LEU A 196 5.71 -5.79 19.53
C LEU A 196 6.64 -6.38 20.63
N THR A 197 6.78 -5.66 21.75
CA THR A 197 7.64 -5.86 22.92
C THR A 197 6.93 -6.45 24.16
N THR A 198 5.59 -6.50 24.29
CA THR A 198 4.95 -7.00 25.54
C THR A 198 5.02 -8.52 25.74
N ALA A 199 5.64 -9.27 24.82
CA ALA A 199 6.06 -10.64 25.10
C ALA A 199 7.44 -10.71 25.78
N ILE A 200 7.96 -9.58 26.28
CA ILE A 200 9.04 -9.55 27.26
C ILE A 200 8.39 -9.72 28.64
N THR A 201 8.18 -10.97 29.05
CA THR A 201 7.93 -11.27 30.45
C THR A 201 9.27 -11.25 31.19
N GLY A 202 9.53 -10.15 31.89
CA GLY A 202 10.19 -10.12 33.21
C GLY A 202 11.69 -10.34 33.35
N ASP A 203 12.33 -11.29 32.64
CA ASP A 203 13.65 -11.82 33.07
C ASP A 203 14.83 -11.61 32.11
N ASP A 204 14.60 -11.09 30.89
CA ASP A 204 15.64 -11.00 29.84
C ASP A 204 16.05 -9.57 29.44
N LEU A 205 15.61 -8.55 30.18
CA LEU A 205 16.20 -7.22 30.07
C LEU A 205 17.34 -7.09 31.08
N GLY A 206 18.50 -7.65 30.72
CA GLY A 206 19.75 -7.08 31.20
C GLY A 206 19.73 -5.57 30.91
N GLU A 207 20.17 -4.77 31.88
CA GLU A 207 19.97 -3.32 31.88
C GLU A 207 20.32 -2.65 30.53
N PRO A 208 19.56 -1.62 30.13
CA PRO A 208 19.91 -0.86 28.94
C PRO A 208 21.31 -0.29 29.11
N VAL A 209 22.24 -0.66 28.23
CA VAL A 209 23.55 -0.02 28.17
C VAL A 209 23.32 1.43 27.74
N ALA A 210 23.33 2.34 28.72
CA ALA A 210 23.26 3.77 28.49
C ALA A 210 24.58 4.21 27.87
N PHE A 211 24.59 4.41 26.55
CA PHE A 211 25.67 5.15 25.90
C PHE A 211 25.48 6.63 26.25
N HIS A 212 26.45 7.19 26.97
CA HIS A 212 26.51 8.62 27.26
C HIS A 212 27.11 9.33 26.04
N ASP A 213 26.58 10.51 25.69
CA ASP A 213 27.00 11.32 24.52
C ASP A 213 28.48 11.76 24.56
N ASP A 214 29.20 11.52 25.66
CA ASP A 214 30.61 11.88 25.82
C ASP A 214 31.60 10.90 25.13
N ASP A 215 31.15 9.74 24.64
CA ASP A 215 32.02 8.71 24.03
C ASP A 215 32.31 8.93 22.52
N ILE A 216 31.86 10.05 21.92
CA ILE A 216 32.02 10.32 20.48
C ILE A 216 33.31 11.12 20.17
N ASP A 217 33.93 11.76 21.16
CA ASP A 217 35.06 12.67 20.90
C ASP A 217 36.43 11.98 20.79
N GLU A 218 36.58 10.68 21.12
CA GLU A 218 37.88 9.99 21.07
C GLU A 218 38.15 9.19 19.78
N ALA A 219 37.16 9.09 18.86
CA ALA A 219 37.32 8.36 17.59
C ALA A 219 37.60 9.24 16.36
N VAL A 220 37.65 10.57 16.51
CA VAL A 220 37.93 11.51 15.41
C VAL A 220 39.34 12.12 15.50
N ALA A 221 40.10 11.87 16.57
CA ALA A 221 41.46 12.39 16.74
C ALA A 221 42.60 11.43 16.34
N ALA A 222 42.32 10.22 15.84
CA ALA A 222 43.34 9.23 15.48
C ALA A 222 43.39 8.87 13.98
N SER A 223 42.85 9.74 13.11
CA SER A 223 42.93 9.57 11.65
C SER A 223 43.49 10.77 10.90
N ASP A 224 44.08 11.74 11.61
CA ASP A 224 44.90 12.81 11.03
C ASP A 224 46.22 12.94 11.85
N ASP A 225 47.09 11.92 11.72
CA ASP A 225 48.56 12.05 11.69
C ASP A 225 49.20 10.76 11.13
#